data_AF-U5VXM9-F1
#
_entry.id   AF-U5VXM9-F1
#
_cell.length_a   1.000
_cell.length_b   1.000
_cell.length_c   1.000
_cell.angle_alpha   90.00
_cell.angle_beta   90.00
_cell.angle_gamma   90.00
#
_symmetry.space_group_name_H-M   'P 1'
#
loop_
_entity.id
_entity.type
_entity.pdbx_description
1 polymer ?
#
loop_
_entity_poly.entity_id
_entity_poly.type
_entity_poly.pdbx_seq_one_letter_code
_entity_poly.pdbx_strand_id
1 'polypeptide(L)'
;MTVLHRLACLVLTAGGLLLAWASPAAAHAGGLVATDARSHVVALSPAVPGLEVTAIEDGARLRLRNHTTVPVGVPTGGGAATPAVVAAGQKLTWIDTRSTPEGRSLGAGATQAWSIVLDVGGTPVTVTGELVGARPPSPVPWWLAAVLLAVAVPLVARRSRRPGDLLAATGLVAMAASITHVAGSTLAVESAPMAGTFLSAAGINLLAWPLILGGAVTVFRGRPAGVLAVCAGAALTAVFVLPDVTSFHRAVLPFAGPAVVERILVVLALGTGIGVAVAGASVLRTLALRAGAEVR
;
A
#
# COMPACT_ATOMS: atom_id res chain seq x y z
N MET A 1 -39.40 -2.80 4.38
CA MET A 1 -37.94 -3.06 4.55
C MET A 1 -37.35 -1.98 5.43
N THR A 2 -36.82 -2.33 6.59
CA THR A 2 -36.32 -1.36 7.59
C THR A 2 -35.10 -0.60 7.05
N VAL A 3 -34.88 0.62 7.56
CA VAL A 3 -33.68 1.44 7.23
C VAL A 3 -32.39 0.64 7.46
N LEU A 4 -32.39 -0.29 8.43
CA LEU A 4 -31.32 -1.25 8.69
C LEU A 4 -31.04 -2.19 7.51
N HIS A 5 -32.09 -2.70 6.85
CA HIS A 5 -31.95 -3.55 5.67
C HIS A 5 -31.43 -2.76 4.46
N ARG A 6 -31.79 -1.48 4.33
CA ARG A 6 -31.30 -0.62 3.25
C ARG A 6 -29.83 -0.24 3.44
N LEU A 7 -29.41 0.08 4.67
CA LEU A 7 -28.01 0.31 5.02
C LEU A 7 -27.17 -0.96 4.89
N ALA A 8 -27.68 -2.11 5.34
CA ALA A 8 -27.01 -3.39 5.15
C ALA A 8 -26.88 -3.73 3.66
N CYS A 9 -27.93 -3.59 2.86
CA CYS A 9 -27.85 -3.77 1.41
C CYS A 9 -26.85 -2.79 0.78
N LEU A 10 -26.83 -1.52 1.18
CA LEU A 10 -25.94 -0.51 0.60
C LEU A 10 -24.47 -0.75 0.98
N VAL A 11 -24.20 -1.20 2.21
CA VAL A 11 -22.86 -1.60 2.65
C VAL A 11 -22.42 -2.89 1.95
N LEU A 12 -23.32 -3.85 1.76
CA LEU A 12 -23.05 -5.10 1.06
C LEU A 12 -22.88 -4.90 -0.45
N THR A 13 -23.64 -3.98 -1.07
CA THR A 13 -23.49 -3.63 -2.49
C THR A 13 -22.28 -2.74 -2.73
N ALA A 14 -22.00 -1.75 -1.87
CA ALA A 14 -20.76 -0.98 -1.94
C ALA A 14 -19.54 -1.86 -1.69
N GLY A 15 -19.60 -2.76 -0.70
CA GLY A 15 -18.57 -3.78 -0.44
C GLY A 15 -18.41 -4.74 -1.62
N GLY A 16 -19.52 -5.20 -2.21
CA GLY A 16 -19.51 -6.08 -3.39
C GLY A 16 -18.98 -5.40 -4.66
N LEU A 17 -19.31 -4.13 -4.88
CA LEU A 17 -18.82 -3.33 -6.00
C LEU A 17 -17.33 -2.97 -5.84
N LEU A 18 -16.86 -2.73 -4.61
CA LEU A 18 -15.44 -2.55 -4.31
C LEU A 18 -14.61 -3.81 -4.53
N LEU A 19 -15.21 -4.99 -4.35
CA LEU A 19 -14.58 -6.29 -4.65
C LEU A 19 -14.60 -6.64 -6.14
N ALA A 20 -15.46 -5.99 -6.94
CA ALA A 20 -15.68 -6.30 -8.36
C ALA A 20 -14.97 -5.35 -9.34
N TRP A 21 -14.38 -4.24 -8.87
CA TRP A 21 -13.52 -3.38 -9.67
C TRP A 21 -12.06 -3.81 -9.55
N ALA A 22 -11.37 -3.86 -10.70
CA ALA A 22 -9.98 -4.28 -10.91
C ALA A 22 -9.15 -4.32 -9.62
N SER A 23 -8.68 -5.52 -9.24
CA SER A 23 -7.97 -5.82 -7.99
C SER A 23 -7.20 -4.61 -7.47
N PRO A 24 -7.57 -4.02 -6.31
CA PRO A 24 -6.88 -2.88 -5.72
C PRO A 24 -5.35 -3.06 -5.65
N ALA A 25 -4.90 -4.31 -5.56
CA ALA A 25 -3.50 -4.73 -5.60
C ALA A 25 -2.72 -4.28 -6.85
N ALA A 26 -3.35 -4.09 -8.02
CA ALA A 26 -2.64 -3.75 -9.26
C ALA A 26 -2.28 -2.26 -9.38
N ALA A 27 -2.98 -1.37 -8.64
CA ALA A 27 -2.77 0.08 -8.69
C ALA A 27 -1.93 0.62 -7.50
N HIS A 28 -1.77 -0.18 -6.46
CA HIS A 28 -1.09 0.21 -5.23
C HIS A 28 0.43 -0.02 -5.34
N ALA A 29 1.24 0.95 -4.93
CA ALA A 29 2.71 0.87 -4.94
C ALA A 29 3.35 0.36 -6.26
N GLY A 30 2.81 0.77 -7.43
CA GLY A 30 3.34 0.32 -8.73
C GLY A 30 3.20 -1.18 -8.99
N GLY A 31 2.26 -1.84 -8.28
CA GLY A 31 2.04 -3.29 -8.33
C GLY A 31 3.00 -4.09 -7.44
N LEU A 32 3.78 -3.43 -6.56
CA LEU A 32 4.59 -4.12 -5.58
C LEU A 32 3.73 -4.66 -4.44
N VAL A 33 4.13 -5.83 -3.91
CA VAL A 33 3.45 -6.50 -2.80
C VAL A 33 4.44 -6.83 -1.70
N ALA A 34 3.95 -6.93 -0.47
CA ALA A 34 4.77 -7.34 0.67
C ALA A 34 5.13 -8.84 0.60
N THR A 35 6.39 -9.18 0.89
CA THR A 35 6.94 -10.54 0.75
C THR A 35 7.74 -10.98 1.98
N ASP A 36 8.17 -12.24 1.98
CA ASP A 36 9.03 -12.81 3.04
C ASP A 36 10.47 -13.02 2.58
N ALA A 37 10.83 -12.56 1.38
CA ALA A 37 12.17 -12.75 0.82
C ALA A 37 12.56 -11.57 -0.07
N ARG A 38 13.87 -11.37 -0.21
CA ARG A 38 14.46 -10.45 -1.19
C ARG A 38 15.14 -11.23 -2.30
N SER A 39 15.19 -10.67 -3.50
CA SER A 39 15.99 -11.23 -4.60
C SER A 39 17.16 -10.32 -4.93
N HIS A 40 18.30 -10.90 -5.25
CA HIS A 40 19.45 -10.18 -5.76
C HIS A 40 20.18 -10.95 -6.86
N VAL A 41 20.79 -10.22 -7.79
CA VAL A 41 21.68 -10.79 -8.81
C VAL A 41 23.04 -11.05 -8.16
N VAL A 42 23.61 -12.22 -8.42
CA VAL A 42 24.94 -12.62 -7.92
C VAL A 42 26.00 -12.45 -9.01
N ALA A 43 25.76 -12.97 -10.22
CA ALA A 43 26.77 -12.93 -11.28
C ALA A 43 26.18 -12.97 -12.70
N LEU A 44 27.02 -12.58 -13.67
CA LEU A 44 26.81 -12.81 -15.10
C LEU A 44 27.95 -13.68 -15.63
N SER A 45 27.61 -14.76 -16.35
CA SER A 45 28.60 -15.71 -16.87
C SER A 45 28.33 -16.07 -18.34
N PRO A 46 29.27 -15.81 -19.27
CA PRO A 46 30.52 -15.06 -19.05
C PRO A 46 30.24 -13.60 -18.68
N ALA A 47 31.19 -12.94 -18.02
CA ALA A 47 31.09 -11.51 -17.76
C ALA A 47 31.17 -10.74 -19.09
N VAL A 48 30.21 -9.85 -19.33
CA VAL A 48 30.17 -9.01 -20.55
C VAL A 48 30.38 -7.55 -20.16
N PRO A 49 31.49 -6.91 -20.61
CA PRO A 49 31.71 -5.48 -20.38
C PRO A 49 30.55 -4.64 -20.92
N GLY A 50 30.00 -3.77 -20.07
CA GLY A 50 28.89 -2.88 -20.43
C GLY A 50 27.49 -3.49 -20.27
N LEU A 51 27.35 -4.77 -19.92
CA LEU A 51 26.07 -5.36 -19.54
C LEU A 51 25.89 -5.31 -18.02
N GLU A 52 24.82 -4.66 -17.57
CA GLU A 52 24.45 -4.60 -16.16
C GLU A 52 23.06 -5.18 -15.97
N VAL A 53 22.93 -6.15 -15.05
CA VAL A 53 21.66 -6.71 -14.61
C VAL A 53 21.59 -6.65 -13.09
N THR A 54 20.57 -6.00 -12.56
CA THR A 54 20.38 -5.81 -11.12
C THR A 54 18.95 -6.17 -10.73
N ALA A 55 18.77 -6.75 -9.54
CA ALA A 55 17.47 -6.82 -8.90
C ALA A 55 17.15 -5.46 -8.24
N ILE A 56 15.93 -4.98 -8.40
CA ILE A 56 15.47 -3.69 -7.86
C ILE A 56 14.17 -3.91 -7.10
N GLU A 57 13.73 -2.92 -6.31
CA GLU A 57 12.45 -3.01 -5.58
C GLU A 57 12.40 -4.28 -4.70
N ASP A 58 13.45 -4.48 -3.90
CA ASP A 58 13.71 -5.68 -3.09
C ASP A 58 13.69 -7.02 -3.89
N GLY A 59 13.85 -6.94 -5.21
CA GLY A 59 13.90 -8.07 -6.10
C GLY A 59 12.57 -8.46 -6.73
N ALA A 60 11.53 -7.63 -6.59
CA ALA A 60 10.29 -7.80 -7.33
C ALA A 60 10.49 -7.66 -8.85
N ARG A 61 11.50 -6.89 -9.28
CA ARG A 61 11.84 -6.67 -10.69
C ARG A 61 13.33 -6.81 -10.94
N LEU A 62 13.65 -7.14 -12.19
CA LEU A 62 15.00 -7.03 -12.74
C LEU A 62 15.10 -5.78 -13.60
N ARG A 63 16.27 -5.14 -13.55
CA ARG A 63 16.66 -4.03 -14.41
C ARG A 63 17.88 -4.46 -15.21
N LEU A 64 17.80 -4.30 -16.53
CA LEU A 64 18.91 -4.48 -17.45
C LEU A 64 19.27 -3.11 -18.03
N ARG A 65 20.55 -2.77 -18.02
CA ARG A 65 21.14 -1.65 -18.76
C ARG A 65 22.13 -2.19 -19.77
N ASN A 66 21.91 -1.88 -21.04
CA ASN A 66 22.76 -2.36 -22.12
C ASN A 66 23.68 -1.22 -22.59
N HIS A 67 24.89 -1.14 -22.02
CA HIS A 67 25.96 -0.27 -22.52
C HIS A 67 26.93 -1.00 -23.46
N THR A 68 26.58 -2.20 -23.92
CA THR A 68 27.34 -2.91 -24.95
C THR A 68 27.07 -2.29 -26.33
N THR A 69 27.76 -2.78 -27.36
CA THR A 69 27.52 -2.39 -28.77
C THR A 69 26.52 -3.29 -29.48
N VAL A 70 26.04 -4.36 -28.83
CA VAL A 70 25.16 -5.38 -29.43
C VAL A 70 23.80 -5.43 -28.71
N PRO A 71 22.72 -5.87 -29.39
CA PRO A 71 21.43 -6.07 -28.73
C PRO A 71 21.48 -7.22 -27.72
N VAL A 72 20.64 -7.12 -26.69
CA VAL A 72 20.46 -8.18 -25.67
C VAL A 72 19.04 -8.72 -25.70
N GLY A 73 18.89 -10.00 -26.06
CA GLY A 73 17.66 -10.75 -25.98
C GLY A 73 17.36 -11.21 -24.55
N VAL A 74 16.15 -10.93 -24.09
CA VAL A 74 15.61 -11.36 -22.80
C VAL A 74 14.52 -12.41 -23.07
N PRO A 75 14.64 -13.63 -22.51
CA PRO A 75 13.67 -14.69 -22.74
C PRO A 75 12.34 -14.39 -22.05
N THR A 76 11.31 -15.19 -22.34
CA THR A 76 10.06 -15.17 -21.57
C THR A 76 10.34 -15.38 -20.08
N GLY A 77 9.78 -14.49 -19.25
CA GLY A 77 9.92 -14.49 -17.78
C GLY A 77 8.58 -14.53 -17.04
N GLY A 78 7.46 -14.65 -17.76
CA GLY A 78 6.11 -14.69 -17.19
C GLY A 78 5.41 -13.32 -17.07
N GLY A 79 6.12 -12.20 -17.23
CA GLY A 79 5.55 -10.87 -17.34
C GLY A 79 5.37 -10.41 -18.80
N ALA A 80 4.43 -9.49 -19.04
CA ALA A 80 4.09 -8.97 -20.38
C ALA A 80 5.23 -8.20 -21.09
N ALA A 81 6.26 -7.80 -20.35
CA ALA A 81 7.43 -7.10 -20.90
C ALA A 81 8.46 -8.05 -21.54
N THR A 82 8.26 -9.37 -21.47
CA THR A 82 9.17 -10.38 -22.02
C THR A 82 8.40 -11.40 -22.87
N PRO A 83 8.98 -11.94 -23.96
CA PRO A 83 10.37 -11.77 -24.40
C PRO A 83 10.61 -10.38 -24.99
N ALA A 84 11.87 -9.93 -24.98
CA ALA A 84 12.23 -8.60 -25.46
C ALA A 84 13.65 -8.57 -26.04
N VAL A 85 13.94 -7.56 -26.86
CA VAL A 85 15.29 -7.25 -27.34
C VAL A 85 15.63 -5.83 -26.90
N VAL A 86 16.70 -5.68 -26.14
CA VAL A 86 17.18 -4.41 -25.60
C VAL A 86 18.34 -3.92 -26.46
N ALA A 87 18.11 -2.87 -27.25
CA ALA A 87 19.14 -2.26 -28.08
C ALA A 87 20.28 -1.63 -27.25
N ALA A 88 21.43 -1.40 -27.89
CA ALA A 88 22.54 -0.66 -27.28
C ALA A 88 22.09 0.72 -26.78
N GLY A 89 22.56 1.11 -25.60
CA GLY A 89 22.19 2.34 -24.90
C GLY A 89 20.80 2.33 -24.26
N GLN A 90 20.05 1.23 -24.36
CA GLN A 90 18.70 1.12 -23.79
C GLN A 90 18.69 0.39 -22.45
N LYS A 91 17.55 0.51 -21.75
CA LYS A 91 17.27 -0.22 -20.52
C LYS A 91 15.92 -0.93 -20.60
N LEU A 92 15.80 -2.02 -19.87
CA LEU A 92 14.54 -2.73 -19.66
C LEU A 92 14.35 -2.99 -18.18
N THR A 93 13.10 -2.95 -17.73
CA THR A 93 12.71 -3.42 -16.40
C THR A 93 11.54 -4.38 -16.55
N TRP A 94 11.60 -5.53 -15.91
CA TRP A 94 10.57 -6.57 -16.02
C TRP A 94 10.44 -7.38 -14.74
N ILE A 95 9.31 -8.08 -14.61
CA ILE A 95 9.07 -9.09 -13.58
C ILE A 95 9.40 -10.45 -14.18
N ASP A 96 10.11 -11.29 -13.42
CA ASP A 96 10.47 -12.64 -13.83
C ASP A 96 10.11 -13.67 -12.75
N THR A 97 9.29 -14.67 -13.09
CA THR A 97 8.77 -15.70 -12.17
C THR A 97 9.85 -16.58 -11.56
N ARG A 98 11.04 -16.62 -12.19
CA ARG A 98 12.21 -17.35 -11.68
C ARG A 98 12.89 -16.60 -10.54
N SER A 99 12.87 -15.26 -10.58
CA SER A 99 13.63 -14.40 -9.66
C SER A 99 12.77 -13.66 -8.63
N THR A 100 11.47 -13.50 -8.88
CA THR A 100 10.59 -12.73 -7.99
C THR A 100 10.37 -13.43 -6.64
N PRO A 101 10.41 -12.70 -5.51
CA PRO A 101 10.03 -13.23 -4.20
C PRO A 101 8.51 -13.35 -4.03
N GLU A 102 7.71 -12.79 -4.95
CA GLU A 102 6.25 -12.84 -4.88
C GLU A 102 5.74 -14.29 -4.88
N GLY A 103 4.85 -14.61 -3.94
CA GLY A 103 4.31 -15.96 -3.77
C GLY A 103 5.30 -16.99 -3.23
N ARG A 104 6.55 -16.60 -2.93
CA ARG A 104 7.55 -17.48 -2.32
C ARG A 104 7.49 -17.38 -0.80
N SER A 105 7.62 -18.52 -0.13
CA SER A 105 7.77 -18.61 1.31
C SER A 105 9.11 -19.26 1.61
N LEU A 106 10.06 -18.46 2.08
CA LEU A 106 11.39 -18.92 2.47
C LEU A 106 11.58 -18.64 3.96
N GLY A 107 12.07 -19.63 4.69
CA GLY A 107 12.44 -19.46 6.09
C GLY A 107 13.52 -18.38 6.25
N ALA A 108 13.56 -17.71 7.39
CA ALA A 108 14.57 -16.68 7.66
C ALA A 108 15.98 -17.24 7.48
N GLY A 109 16.78 -16.61 6.61
CA GLY A 109 18.14 -17.04 6.25
C GLY A 109 18.21 -18.18 5.24
N ALA A 110 17.09 -18.80 4.85
CA ALA A 110 17.07 -19.78 3.77
C ALA A 110 17.32 -19.08 2.43
N THR A 111 18.12 -19.71 1.58
CA THR A 111 18.43 -19.20 0.24
C THR A 111 17.88 -20.12 -0.83
N GLN A 112 17.51 -19.55 -1.98
CA GLN A 112 17.10 -20.29 -3.16
C GLN A 112 17.71 -19.64 -4.40
N ALA A 113 18.58 -20.38 -5.09
CA ALA A 113 19.21 -19.92 -6.31
C ALA A 113 18.23 -19.89 -7.49
N TRP A 114 18.47 -18.97 -8.42
CA TRP A 114 17.77 -18.85 -9.69
C TRP A 114 18.73 -18.43 -10.80
N SER A 115 18.35 -18.71 -12.05
CA SER A 115 19.12 -18.30 -13.21
C SER A 115 18.25 -17.96 -14.41
N ILE A 116 18.71 -17.01 -15.23
CA ILE A 116 18.09 -16.59 -16.48
C ILE A 116 19.18 -16.53 -17.55
N VAL A 117 18.93 -17.11 -18.72
CA VAL A 117 19.88 -17.04 -19.85
C VAL A 117 19.45 -15.91 -20.79
N LEU A 118 20.31 -14.91 -20.93
CA LEU A 118 20.17 -13.82 -21.90
C LEU A 118 20.92 -14.18 -23.18
N ASP A 119 20.50 -13.60 -24.30
CA ASP A 119 21.23 -13.67 -25.57
C ASP A 119 21.91 -12.33 -25.83
N VAL A 120 23.24 -12.28 -25.84
CA VAL A 120 24.01 -11.04 -26.05
C VAL A 120 24.70 -11.12 -27.40
N GLY A 121 24.08 -10.56 -28.43
CA GLY A 121 24.60 -10.62 -29.81
C GLY A 121 24.86 -12.05 -30.31
N GLY A 122 24.03 -13.02 -29.94
CA GLY A 122 24.19 -14.44 -30.29
C GLY A 122 24.97 -15.26 -29.25
N THR A 123 25.50 -14.64 -28.20
CA THR A 123 26.24 -15.33 -27.12
C THR A 123 25.33 -15.54 -25.90
N PRO A 124 25.15 -16.78 -25.43
CA PRO A 124 24.37 -17.03 -24.21
C PRO A 124 25.13 -16.52 -22.98
N VAL A 125 24.47 -15.68 -22.19
CA VAL A 125 24.98 -15.16 -20.91
C VAL A 125 24.01 -15.54 -19.79
N THR A 126 24.49 -16.31 -18.83
CA THR A 126 23.69 -16.72 -17.66
C THR A 126 23.78 -15.67 -16.57
N VAL A 127 22.65 -15.07 -16.23
CA VAL A 127 22.46 -14.26 -15.03
C VAL A 127 22.08 -15.21 -13.90
N THR A 128 22.86 -15.27 -12.84
CA THR A 128 22.54 -16.01 -11.62
C THR A 128 22.18 -15.05 -10.50
N GLY A 129 21.29 -15.51 -9.63
CA GLY A 129 20.88 -14.75 -8.46
C GLY A 129 20.34 -15.64 -7.36
N GLU A 130 20.01 -15.03 -6.24
CA GLU A 130 19.49 -15.72 -5.07
C GLU A 130 18.31 -14.97 -4.44
N LEU A 131 17.32 -15.75 -4.03
CA LEU A 131 16.30 -15.33 -3.08
C LEU A 131 16.80 -15.60 -1.67
N VAL A 132 16.64 -14.65 -0.76
CA VAL A 132 17.02 -14.77 0.65
C VAL A 132 15.81 -14.50 1.53
N GLY A 133 15.40 -15.49 2.30
CA GLY A 133 14.29 -15.39 3.25
C GLY A 133 14.60 -14.45 4.40
N ALA A 134 13.64 -13.59 4.74
CA ALA A 134 13.70 -12.62 5.82
C ALA A 134 12.77 -13.03 6.96
N ARG A 135 13.12 -12.63 8.20
CA ARG A 135 12.30 -12.98 9.37
C ARG A 135 11.03 -12.11 9.42
N PRO A 136 9.82 -12.70 9.38
CA PRO A 136 8.60 -11.95 9.54
C PRO A 136 8.49 -11.39 10.98
N PRO A 137 7.84 -10.24 11.15
CA PRO A 137 7.54 -9.71 12.48
C PRO A 137 6.48 -10.57 13.19
N SER A 138 6.35 -10.42 14.50
CA SER A 138 5.14 -10.86 15.20
C SER A 138 3.97 -9.92 14.84
N PRO A 139 2.83 -10.43 14.33
CA PRO A 139 1.72 -9.59 13.90
C PRO A 139 0.86 -9.05 15.07
N VAL A 140 0.82 -9.78 16.19
CA VAL A 140 -0.10 -9.50 17.32
C VAL A 140 0.03 -8.08 17.88
N PRO A 141 1.23 -7.53 18.16
CA PRO A 141 1.35 -6.17 18.71
C PRO A 141 0.75 -5.10 17.80
N TRP A 142 0.89 -5.26 16.48
CA TRP A 142 0.40 -4.31 15.48
C TRP A 142 -1.13 -4.32 15.41
N TRP A 143 -1.73 -5.50 15.40
CA TRP A 143 -3.20 -5.64 15.50
C TRP A 143 -3.74 -5.06 16.81
N LEU A 144 -3.10 -5.38 17.94
CA LEU A 144 -3.51 -4.84 19.24
C LEU A 144 -3.44 -3.31 19.25
N ALA A 145 -2.38 -2.71 18.69
CA ALA A 145 -2.24 -1.26 18.61
C ALA A 145 -3.34 -0.63 17.73
N ALA A 146 -3.64 -1.22 16.56
CA ALA A 146 -4.70 -0.73 15.68
C ALA A 146 -6.09 -0.80 16.35
N VAL A 147 -6.41 -1.93 17.00
CA VAL A 147 -7.67 -2.11 17.75
C VAL A 147 -7.75 -1.14 18.93
N LEU A 148 -6.65 -0.98 19.68
CA LEU A 148 -6.59 -0.05 20.81
C LEU A 148 -6.92 1.37 20.36
N LEU A 149 -6.32 1.85 19.26
CA LEU A 149 -6.62 3.18 18.71
C LEU A 149 -8.08 3.29 18.25
N ALA A 150 -8.58 2.28 17.52
CA ALA A 150 -9.95 2.25 17.03
C ALA A 150 -10.98 2.32 18.16
N VAL A 151 -10.68 1.73 19.33
CA VAL A 151 -11.53 1.76 20.53
C VAL A 151 -11.31 3.02 21.36
N ALA A 152 -10.07 3.45 21.55
CA ALA A 152 -9.73 4.58 22.40
C ALA A 152 -10.30 5.89 21.86
N VAL A 153 -10.22 6.14 20.55
CA VAL A 153 -10.70 7.39 19.93
C VAL A 153 -12.18 7.69 20.27
N PRO A 154 -13.16 6.80 20.00
CA PRO A 154 -14.55 7.08 20.34
C PRO A 154 -14.79 7.16 21.87
N LEU A 155 -14.06 6.40 22.69
CA LEU A 155 -14.19 6.47 24.15
C LEU A 155 -13.69 7.80 24.72
N VAL A 156 -12.55 8.29 24.24
CA VAL A 156 -11.98 9.57 24.64
C VAL A 156 -12.85 10.72 24.09
N ALA A 157 -13.31 10.62 22.84
CA ALA A 157 -14.23 11.60 22.26
C ALA A 157 -15.49 11.77 23.13
N ARG A 158 -16.09 10.67 23.60
CA ARG A 158 -17.29 10.68 24.49
C ARG A 158 -17.05 11.37 25.82
N ARG A 159 -15.82 11.35 26.35
CA ARG A 159 -15.46 11.99 27.62
C ARG A 159 -14.89 13.40 27.44
N SER A 160 -14.60 13.82 26.21
CA SER A 160 -14.01 15.12 25.92
C SER A 160 -15.06 16.23 26.00
N ARG A 161 -14.64 17.42 26.47
CA ARG A 161 -15.46 18.64 26.41
C ARG A 161 -15.60 19.19 24.99
N ARG A 162 -14.66 18.83 24.09
CA ARG A 162 -14.62 19.26 22.69
C ARG A 162 -14.40 18.06 21.77
N PRO A 163 -15.41 17.18 21.61
CA PRO A 163 -15.28 15.98 20.78
C PRO A 163 -14.98 16.31 19.31
N GLY A 164 -15.53 17.41 18.78
CA GLY A 164 -15.27 17.85 17.40
C GLY A 164 -13.78 18.10 17.14
N ASP A 165 -13.14 18.93 17.97
CA ASP A 165 -11.71 19.27 17.85
C ASP A 165 -10.83 18.02 17.92
N LEU A 166 -11.15 17.10 18.84
CA LEU A 166 -10.43 15.83 18.98
C LEU A 166 -10.56 14.96 17.73
N LEU A 167 -11.78 14.81 17.19
CA LEU A 167 -12.01 14.01 15.99
C LEU A 167 -11.34 14.65 14.77
N ALA A 168 -11.36 15.98 14.66
CA ALA A 168 -10.66 16.71 13.61
C ALA A 168 -9.15 16.50 13.68
N ALA A 169 -8.54 16.67 14.85
CA ALA A 169 -7.11 16.43 15.06
C ALA A 169 -6.73 14.97 14.77
N THR A 170 -7.54 14.02 15.24
CA THR A 170 -7.32 12.58 15.02
C THR A 170 -7.46 12.21 13.53
N GLY A 171 -8.44 12.77 12.83
CA GLY A 171 -8.58 12.62 11.38
C GLY A 171 -7.37 13.14 10.63
N LEU A 172 -6.82 14.30 11.03
CA LEU A 172 -5.59 14.83 10.44
C LEU A 172 -4.38 13.91 10.67
N VAL A 173 -4.30 13.21 11.81
CA VAL A 173 -3.29 12.16 12.04
C VAL A 173 -3.47 11.01 11.06
N ALA A 174 -4.70 10.52 10.85
CA ALA A 174 -4.99 9.48 9.86
C ALA A 174 -4.55 9.90 8.45
N MET A 175 -4.89 11.14 8.07
CA MET A 175 -4.51 11.74 6.78
C MET A 175 -3.00 11.83 6.61
N ALA A 176 -2.29 12.37 7.61
CA ALA A 176 -0.83 12.52 7.56
C ALA A 176 -0.13 11.15 7.47
N ALA A 177 -0.60 10.17 8.23
CA ALA A 177 -0.08 8.80 8.18
C ALA A 177 -0.29 8.19 6.78
N SER A 178 -1.49 8.35 6.22
CA SER A 178 -1.83 7.89 4.88
C SER A 178 -1.01 8.56 3.78
N ILE A 179 -0.81 9.88 3.81
CA ILE A 179 0.04 10.59 2.84
C ILE A 179 1.48 10.07 2.92
N THR A 180 2.00 9.90 4.14
CA THR A 180 3.37 9.44 4.35
C THR A 180 3.56 8.00 3.87
N HIS A 181 2.57 7.13 4.13
CA HIS A 181 2.53 5.77 3.60
C HIS A 181 2.58 5.78 2.06
N VAL A 182 1.66 6.51 1.41
CA VAL A 182 1.60 6.59 -0.06
C VAL A 182 2.89 7.16 -0.65
N ALA A 183 3.49 8.17 -0.02
CA ALA A 183 4.75 8.74 -0.44
C ALA A 183 5.90 7.73 -0.34
N GLY A 184 6.03 7.02 0.79
CA GLY A 184 7.06 6.01 0.97
C GLY A 184 6.89 4.82 0.02
N SER A 185 5.65 4.38 -0.22
CA SER A 185 5.36 3.33 -1.20
C SER A 185 5.66 3.78 -2.64
N THR A 186 5.42 5.05 -2.96
CA THR A 186 5.79 5.64 -4.26
C THR A 186 7.29 5.65 -4.46
N LEU A 187 8.04 6.04 -3.43
CA LEU A 187 9.51 6.12 -3.46
C LEU A 187 10.17 4.74 -3.53
N ALA A 188 9.47 3.67 -3.15
CA ALA A 188 9.95 2.30 -3.28
C ALA A 188 9.95 1.80 -4.74
N VAL A 189 9.18 2.45 -5.61
CA VAL A 189 9.05 2.08 -7.02
C VAL A 189 10.09 2.85 -7.84
N GLU A 190 11.08 2.14 -8.34
CA GLU A 190 12.10 2.70 -9.21
C GLU A 190 11.79 2.47 -10.70
N SER A 191 10.85 1.59 -11.00
CA SER A 191 10.54 1.14 -12.36
C SER A 191 9.55 2.02 -13.12
N ALA A 192 8.92 3.00 -12.45
CA ALA A 192 7.86 3.83 -13.02
C ALA A 192 8.01 5.33 -12.67
N PRO A 193 7.40 6.25 -13.45
CA PRO A 193 7.44 7.68 -13.15
C PRO A 193 6.76 8.03 -11.83
N MET A 194 7.47 8.77 -10.97
CA MET A 194 7.02 9.09 -9.60
C MET A 194 5.62 9.70 -9.53
N ALA A 195 5.29 10.66 -10.39
CA ALA A 195 3.99 11.33 -10.35
C ALA A 195 2.82 10.39 -10.68
N GLY A 196 3.00 9.51 -11.68
CA GLY A 196 2.01 8.51 -12.05
C GLY A 196 1.85 7.45 -10.97
N THR A 197 2.97 6.98 -10.41
CA THR A 197 2.97 6.05 -9.28
C THR A 197 2.27 6.63 -8.06
N PHE A 198 2.54 7.90 -7.70
CA PHE A 198 1.90 8.56 -6.58
C PHE A 198 0.39 8.68 -6.77
N LEU A 199 -0.05 9.12 -7.96
CA LEU A 199 -1.48 9.27 -8.26
C LEU A 199 -2.21 7.92 -8.20
N SER A 200 -1.59 6.88 -8.76
CA SER A 200 -2.10 5.50 -8.71
C SER A 200 -2.17 4.97 -7.28
N ALA A 201 -1.09 5.14 -6.51
CA ALA A 201 -1.00 4.71 -5.12
C ALA A 201 -1.93 5.49 -4.21
N ALA A 202 -2.21 6.78 -4.47
CA ALA A 202 -3.12 7.58 -3.64
C ALA A 202 -4.58 7.11 -3.77
N GLY A 203 -5.02 6.71 -4.97
CA GLY A 203 -6.35 6.15 -5.20
C GLY A 203 -7.49 6.98 -4.58
N ILE A 204 -8.35 6.33 -3.78
CA ILE A 204 -9.50 6.98 -3.12
C ILE A 204 -9.09 8.03 -2.08
N ASN A 205 -7.83 8.04 -1.62
CA ASN A 205 -7.38 9.08 -0.69
C ASN A 205 -7.28 10.46 -1.32
N LEU A 206 -7.20 10.56 -2.65
CA LEU A 206 -7.31 11.85 -3.34
C LEU A 206 -8.64 12.56 -3.04
N LEU A 207 -9.68 11.80 -2.68
CA LEU A 207 -10.94 12.32 -2.14
C LEU A 207 -10.92 12.43 -0.61
N ALA A 208 -10.35 11.44 0.09
CA ALA A 208 -10.36 11.41 1.56
C ALA A 208 -9.58 12.57 2.19
N TRP A 209 -8.39 12.90 1.68
CA TRP A 209 -7.53 13.95 2.24
C TRP A 209 -8.19 15.34 2.23
N PRO A 210 -8.74 15.85 1.10
CA PRO A 210 -9.42 17.14 1.12
C PRO A 210 -10.70 17.14 1.99
N LEU A 211 -11.41 16.01 2.11
CA LEU A 211 -12.55 15.89 3.04
C LEU A 211 -12.10 16.02 4.49
N ILE A 212 -11.02 15.34 4.89
CA ILE A 212 -10.45 15.45 6.24
C ILE A 212 -9.96 16.87 6.50
N LEU A 213 -9.16 17.43 5.59
CA LEU A 213 -8.59 18.77 5.76
C LEU A 213 -9.67 19.85 5.83
N GLY A 214 -10.60 19.87 4.88
CA GLY A 214 -11.71 20.81 4.85
C GLY A 214 -12.64 20.64 6.05
N GLY A 215 -12.92 19.39 6.44
CA GLY A 215 -13.69 19.06 7.64
C GLY A 215 -13.00 19.56 8.92
N ALA A 216 -11.70 19.34 9.07
CA ALA A 216 -10.95 19.79 10.24
C ALA A 216 -10.91 21.33 10.31
N VAL A 217 -10.63 22.00 9.20
CA VAL A 217 -10.66 23.47 9.10
C VAL A 217 -12.02 24.04 9.47
N THR A 218 -13.12 23.40 9.05
CA THR A 218 -14.47 23.85 9.40
C THR A 218 -14.80 23.62 10.87
N VAL A 219 -14.38 22.50 11.46
CA VAL A 219 -14.48 22.24 12.91
C VAL A 219 -13.72 23.29 13.72
N PHE A 220 -12.46 23.56 13.36
CA PHE A 220 -11.64 24.54 14.09
C PHE A 220 -12.15 25.99 13.96
N ARG A 221 -12.98 26.27 12.95
CA ARG A 221 -13.73 27.52 12.81
C ARG A 221 -15.05 27.54 13.60
N GLY A 222 -15.29 26.54 14.46
CA GLY A 222 -16.47 26.43 15.31
C GLY A 222 -17.72 25.90 14.61
N ARG A 223 -17.59 25.35 13.38
CA ARG A 223 -18.75 24.81 12.64
C ARG A 223 -18.88 23.30 12.82
N PRO A 224 -19.95 22.80 13.47
CA PRO A 224 -20.09 21.37 13.77
C PRO A 224 -20.26 20.49 12.53
N ALA A 225 -20.70 21.05 11.41
CA ALA A 225 -20.85 20.33 10.14
C ALA A 225 -19.54 19.69 9.64
N GLY A 226 -18.39 20.26 10.01
CA GLY A 226 -17.07 19.74 9.62
C GLY A 226 -16.78 18.33 10.13
N VAL A 227 -17.38 17.93 11.26
CA VAL A 227 -17.15 16.61 11.88
C VAL A 227 -17.56 15.48 10.93
N LEU A 228 -18.67 15.65 10.19
CA LEU A 228 -19.13 14.63 9.25
C LEU A 228 -18.15 14.45 8.08
N ALA A 229 -17.60 15.54 7.56
CA ALA A 229 -16.59 15.48 6.50
C ALA A 229 -15.32 14.78 6.97
N VAL A 230 -14.85 15.08 8.19
CA VAL A 230 -13.72 14.37 8.81
C VAL A 230 -14.02 12.88 8.96
N CYS A 231 -15.20 12.51 9.46
CA CYS A 231 -15.57 11.11 9.67
C CYS A 231 -15.68 10.34 8.36
N ALA A 232 -16.25 10.96 7.32
CA ALA A 232 -16.33 10.36 5.99
C ALA A 232 -14.94 10.14 5.38
N GLY A 233 -14.08 11.16 5.40
CA GLY A 233 -12.72 11.03 4.89
C GLY A 233 -11.89 10.01 5.68
N ALA A 234 -11.97 10.02 7.02
CA ALA A 234 -11.29 9.05 7.87
C ALA A 234 -11.74 7.60 7.61
N ALA A 235 -13.04 7.38 7.35
CA ALA A 235 -13.56 6.08 6.96
C ALA A 235 -12.99 5.61 5.61
N LEU A 236 -12.93 6.50 4.61
CA LEU A 236 -12.33 6.21 3.31
C LEU A 236 -10.84 5.86 3.43
N THR A 237 -10.09 6.60 4.24
CA THR A 237 -8.68 6.31 4.52
C THR A 237 -8.49 4.94 5.20
N ALA A 238 -9.36 4.57 6.16
CA ALA A 238 -9.30 3.26 6.79
C ALA A 238 -9.58 2.11 5.80
N VAL A 239 -10.56 2.28 4.90
CA VAL A 239 -10.86 1.30 3.85
C VAL A 239 -9.68 1.17 2.88
N PHE A 240 -9.09 2.30 2.48
CA PHE A 240 -7.95 2.32 1.58
C PHE A 240 -6.75 1.53 2.13
N VAL A 241 -6.39 1.73 3.40
CA VAL A 241 -5.16 1.15 3.98
C VAL A 241 -5.36 -0.31 4.43
N LEU A 242 -6.57 -0.85 4.31
CA LEU A 242 -6.89 -2.20 4.77
C LEU A 242 -6.04 -3.29 4.09
N PRO A 243 -5.73 -3.25 2.77
CA PRO A 243 -4.83 -4.23 2.15
C PRO A 243 -3.40 -4.21 2.72
N ASP A 244 -2.97 -3.07 3.28
CA ASP A 244 -1.62 -2.88 3.83
C ASP A 244 -1.42 -3.50 5.22
N VAL A 245 -2.45 -4.10 5.82
CA VAL A 245 -2.29 -4.90 7.06
C VAL A 245 -1.42 -6.14 6.85
N THR A 246 -1.16 -6.51 5.59
CA THR A 246 -0.13 -7.49 5.22
C THR A 246 1.25 -7.08 5.75
N SER A 247 1.51 -5.77 5.93
CA SER A 247 2.73 -5.25 6.55
C SER A 247 2.96 -5.77 7.98
N PHE A 248 1.91 -6.14 8.71
CA PHE A 248 2.03 -6.70 10.05
C PHE A 248 2.57 -8.13 10.05
N HIS A 249 2.57 -8.81 8.90
CA HIS A 249 2.89 -10.22 8.76
C HIS A 249 4.14 -10.46 7.92
N ARG A 250 4.43 -9.58 6.96
CA ARG A 250 5.51 -9.73 6.00
C ARG A 250 6.79 -9.01 6.45
N ALA A 251 7.92 -9.55 6.05
CA ALA A 251 9.24 -9.03 6.41
C ALA A 251 9.72 -7.89 5.50
N VAL A 252 9.44 -8.02 4.20
CA VAL A 252 9.87 -7.11 3.13
C VAL A 252 8.64 -6.34 2.66
N LEU A 253 8.70 -5.02 2.74
CA LEU A 253 7.54 -4.15 2.50
C LEU A 253 7.84 -3.24 1.32
N PRO A 254 6.84 -2.95 0.45
CA PRO A 254 7.00 -2.03 -0.66
C PRO A 254 6.98 -0.57 -0.17
N PHE A 255 7.97 -0.20 0.66
CA PHE A 255 8.05 1.10 1.32
C PHE A 255 9.50 1.57 1.45
N ALA A 256 9.79 2.78 0.97
CA ALA A 256 11.10 3.39 1.08
C ALA A 256 11.36 3.92 2.49
N GLY A 257 11.79 3.04 3.39
CA GLY A 257 12.18 3.39 4.75
C GLY A 257 12.19 2.19 5.70
N PRO A 258 12.39 2.42 7.00
CA PRO A 258 12.37 1.35 7.98
C PRO A 258 10.99 0.70 8.03
N ALA A 259 10.93 -0.63 7.92
CA ALA A 259 9.67 -1.37 7.93
C ALA A 259 8.82 -1.15 9.21
N VAL A 260 9.43 -0.73 10.32
CA VAL A 260 8.71 -0.34 11.54
C VAL A 260 7.90 0.93 11.35
N VAL A 261 8.40 1.90 10.58
CA VAL A 261 7.70 3.16 10.28
C VAL A 261 6.45 2.85 9.47
N GLU A 262 6.57 2.03 8.43
CA GLU A 262 5.43 1.60 7.61
C GLU A 262 4.31 0.98 8.47
N ARG A 263 4.65 0.06 9.37
CA ARG A 263 3.66 -0.55 10.27
C ARG A 263 3.01 0.46 11.21
N ILE A 264 3.76 1.43 11.72
CA ILE A 264 3.22 2.53 12.52
C ILE A 264 2.24 3.36 11.69
N LEU A 265 2.58 3.70 10.45
CA LEU A 265 1.71 4.48 9.55
C LEU A 265 0.40 3.74 9.27
N VAL A 266 0.46 2.43 8.98
CA VAL A 266 -0.72 1.58 8.78
C VAL A 266 -1.57 1.51 10.06
N VAL A 267 -0.96 1.30 11.24
CA VAL A 267 -1.67 1.32 12.53
C VAL A 267 -2.37 2.65 12.78
N LEU A 268 -1.69 3.77 12.52
CA LEU A 268 -2.25 5.10 12.71
C LEU A 268 -3.40 5.33 11.74
N ALA A 269 -3.19 5.16 10.43
CA ALA A 269 -4.22 5.37 9.41
C ALA A 269 -5.46 4.49 9.64
N LEU A 270 -5.25 3.19 9.90
CA LEU A 270 -6.33 2.23 10.11
C LEU A 270 -7.04 2.47 11.45
N GLY A 271 -6.30 2.48 12.56
CA GLY A 271 -6.84 2.56 13.90
C GLY A 271 -7.54 3.89 14.16
N THR A 272 -6.89 5.01 13.84
CA THR A 272 -7.51 6.33 14.00
C THR A 272 -8.64 6.56 13.00
N GLY A 273 -8.50 6.09 11.76
CA GLY A 273 -9.53 6.17 10.73
C GLY A 273 -10.83 5.47 11.15
N ILE A 274 -10.74 4.22 11.60
CA ILE A 274 -11.88 3.45 12.14
C ILE A 274 -12.47 4.15 13.37
N GLY A 275 -11.62 4.55 14.32
CA GLY A 275 -12.08 5.17 15.57
C GLY A 275 -12.86 6.48 15.34
N VAL A 276 -12.39 7.33 14.42
CA VAL A 276 -13.07 8.56 14.03
C VAL A 276 -14.39 8.25 13.32
N ALA A 277 -14.41 7.29 12.39
CA ALA A 277 -15.62 6.88 11.68
C ALA A 277 -16.71 6.36 12.65
N VAL A 278 -16.34 5.52 13.62
CA VAL A 278 -17.25 4.97 14.64
C VAL A 278 -17.80 6.07 15.56
N ALA A 279 -16.97 7.06 15.91
CA ALA A 279 -17.42 8.22 16.67
C ALA A 279 -18.46 9.05 15.88
N GLY A 280 -18.23 9.27 14.58
CA GLY A 280 -19.17 9.96 13.69
C GLY A 280 -20.52 9.25 13.56
N ALA A 281 -20.51 7.93 13.41
CA ALA A 281 -21.74 7.12 13.36
C ALA A 281 -22.56 7.23 14.66
N SER A 282 -21.89 7.32 15.81
CA SER A 282 -22.56 7.54 17.10
C SER A 282 -23.26 8.91 17.15
N VAL A 283 -22.62 9.96 16.62
CA VAL A 283 -23.22 11.31 16.54
C VAL A 283 -24.46 11.32 15.66
N LEU A 284 -24.38 10.73 14.45
CA LEU A 284 -25.51 10.63 13.53
C LEU A 284 -26.70 9.89 14.15
N ARG A 285 -26.43 8.79 14.87
CA ARG A 285 -27.45 8.04 15.59
C ARG A 285 -28.15 8.89 16.65
N THR A 286 -27.40 9.66 17.44
CA THR A 286 -27.98 10.54 18.46
C THR A 286 -28.86 11.63 17.85
N LEU A 287 -28.44 12.23 16.74
CA LEU A 287 -29.23 13.26 16.04
C LEU A 287 -30.53 12.68 15.47
N ALA A 288 -30.47 11.50 14.84
CA ALA A 288 -31.66 10.83 14.31
C ALA A 288 -32.69 10.48 15.40
N LEU A 289 -32.22 10.05 16.58
CA LEU A 289 -33.09 9.75 17.71
C LEU A 289 -33.80 11.00 18.27
N ARG A 290 -33.11 12.15 18.31
CA ARG A 290 -33.70 13.43 18.75
C ARG A 290 -34.77 13.93 17.78
N ALA A 291 -34.47 13.91 16.48
CA ALA A 291 -35.45 14.30 15.46
C ALA A 291 -36.72 13.43 15.49
N GLY A 292 -36.60 12.14 15.79
CA GLY A 292 -37.76 11.25 15.94
C GLY A 292 -38.58 11.46 17.22
N ALA A 293 -38.00 12.09 18.24
CA ALA A 293 -38.69 12.42 19.50
C ALA A 293 -39.46 13.75 19.40
N GLU A 294 -39.01 14.70 18.59
CA GLU A 294 -39.70 15.99 18.35
C GLU A 294 -40.96 15.86 17.47
N VAL A 295 -41.11 14.73 16.76
CA VAL A 295 -42.25 14.46 15.87
C VAL A 295 -43.35 13.64 16.56
N ARG A 296 -43.14 13.21 17.82
CA ARG A 296 -44.11 12.48 18.64
C ARG A 296 -44.67 13.38 19.74
#